data_AF-A0AA38LLL4-F1
#
_entry.id   AF-A0AA38LLL4-F1
#
_cell.length_a   1.000
_cell.length_b   1.000
_cell.length_c   1.000
_cell.angle_alpha   90.00
_cell.angle_beta   90.00
_cell.angle_gamma   90.00
#
_symmetry.space_group_name_H-M   'P 1'
#
loop_
_entity.id
_entity.type
_entity.pdbx_description
1 polymer ?
#
loop_
_entity_poly.entity_id
_entity_poly.type
_entity_poly.pdbx_seq_one_letter_code
_entity_poly.pdbx_strand_id
1 'polypeptide(L)'
;MIVGLNKPSTAISFEDSEIPSLSSEDLEAPLFITVQINNTTLKRTMIDSGAALNVISSHTFEQLKLPKNVVSPPPFTLRSFNDQLAVTLGTVVLPIRV
;
A
#
# COMPACT_ATOMS: atom_id res chain seq x y z
N MET A 1 34.11 -40.63 27.63
CA MET A 1 33.99 -39.39 26.84
C MET A 1 33.02 -39.67 25.72
N ILE A 2 31.76 -39.26 25.86
CA ILE A 2 30.73 -39.50 24.84
C ILE A 2 30.63 -38.22 24.02
N VAL A 3 30.91 -38.33 22.72
CA VAL A 3 30.76 -37.25 21.75
C VAL A 3 29.28 -37.17 21.40
N GLY A 4 28.61 -36.08 21.81
CA GLY A 4 27.20 -35.86 21.53
C GLY A 4 26.96 -35.60 20.04
N LEU A 5 26.12 -36.43 19.42
CA LEU A 5 25.62 -36.21 18.06
C LEU A 5 24.66 -35.01 18.07
N ASN A 6 24.95 -33.99 17.24
CA ASN A 6 24.07 -32.84 17.04
C ASN A 6 22.72 -33.32 16.45
N LYS A 7 21.66 -33.18 17.24
CA LYS A 7 20.27 -33.39 16.78
C LYS A 7 19.91 -32.22 15.86
N PRO A 8 19.32 -32.44 14.66
CA PRO A 8 18.83 -31.33 13.85
C PRO A 8 17.70 -30.61 14.60
N SER A 9 17.84 -29.29 14.72
CA SER A 9 16.81 -28.41 15.27
C SER A 9 15.57 -28.45 14.37
N THR A 10 14.39 -28.68 14.96
CA THR A 10 13.09 -28.54 14.29
C THR A 10 12.57 -27.11 14.30
N ALA A 11 13.31 -26.16 14.86
CA ALA A 11 12.96 -24.74 14.85
C ALA A 11 13.47 -24.08 13.58
N ILE A 12 12.59 -23.36 12.89
CA ILE A 12 13.00 -22.41 11.85
C ILE A 12 13.62 -21.23 12.61
N SER A 13 14.94 -21.08 12.51
CA SER A 13 15.71 -19.94 13.01
C SER A 13 16.36 -19.24 11.83
N PHE A 14 16.51 -17.92 11.94
CA PHE A 14 17.20 -17.10 10.94
C PHE A 14 18.50 -16.61 11.55
N GLU A 15 19.60 -16.73 10.79
CA GLU A 15 20.91 -16.19 11.15
C GLU A 15 21.06 -14.76 10.62
N ASP A 16 21.86 -13.92 11.28
CA ASP A 16 22.10 -12.53 10.84
C ASP A 16 22.69 -12.45 9.42
N SER A 17 23.39 -13.49 8.97
CA SER A 17 23.93 -13.61 7.61
C SER A 17 22.87 -13.90 6.54
N GLU A 18 21.68 -14.33 6.94
CA GLU A 18 20.52 -14.56 6.07
C GLU A 18 19.68 -13.30 5.91
N ILE A 19 19.94 -12.26 6.71
CA ILE A 19 19.35 -10.93 6.51
C ILE A 19 20.03 -10.32 5.27
N PRO A 20 19.29 -10.07 4.18
CA PRO A 20 19.87 -9.40 3.03
C PRO A 20 20.46 -8.06 3.46
N SER A 21 21.60 -7.70 2.88
CA SER A 21 22.25 -6.40 3.08
C SER A 21 21.42 -5.30 2.42
N LEU A 22 20.24 -5.05 3.00
CA LEU A 22 19.36 -3.96 2.64
C LEU A 22 19.92 -2.70 3.28
N SER A 23 20.07 -1.65 2.48
CA SER A 23 20.33 -0.34 3.04
C SER A 23 19.10 0.10 3.85
N SER A 24 19.30 1.01 4.80
CA SER A 24 18.17 1.66 5.49
C SER A 24 17.22 2.33 4.50
N GLU A 25 17.69 2.74 3.33
CA GLU A 25 16.87 3.33 2.26
C GLU A 25 15.96 2.27 1.59
N ASP A 26 16.42 1.02 1.47
CA ASP A 26 15.63 -0.08 0.91
C ASP A 26 14.48 -0.50 1.83
N LEU A 27 14.64 -0.34 3.15
CA LEU A 27 13.62 -0.68 4.15
C LEU A 27 12.50 0.38 4.24
N GLU A 28 12.80 1.63 3.86
CA GLU A 28 11.88 2.78 3.98
C GLU A 28 11.23 3.16 2.63
N ALA A 29 11.55 2.43 1.55
CA ALA A 29 10.99 2.70 0.23
C ALA A 29 9.47 2.41 0.20
N PRO A 30 8.62 3.36 -0.25
CA PRO A 30 7.19 3.11 -0.32
C PRO A 30 6.87 1.99 -1.31
N LEU A 31 5.97 1.09 -0.92
CA LEU A 31 5.52 0.01 -1.78
C LEU A 31 4.50 0.54 -2.81
N PHE A 32 4.79 0.34 -4.09
CA PHE A 32 3.88 0.67 -5.18
C PHE A 32 3.50 -0.56 -5.98
N ILE A 33 2.24 -0.64 -6.40
CA ILE A 33 1.75 -1.61 -7.37
C ILE A 33 1.23 -0.89 -8.63
N THR A 34 1.22 -1.62 -9.74
CA THR A 34 0.49 -1.20 -10.94
C THR A 34 -0.91 -1.79 -10.88
N VAL A 35 -1.92 -0.97 -11.16
CA VAL A 35 -3.31 -1.43 -11.24
C VAL A 35 -3.98 -0.97 -12.52
N GLN A 36 -4.96 -1.73 -12.99
CA GLN A 36 -5.85 -1.32 -14.07
C GLN A 36 -7.22 -0.94 -13.53
N ILE A 37 -7.73 0.20 -13.97
CA ILE A 37 -9.07 0.71 -13.66
C ILE A 37 -9.71 1.17 -14.96
N ASN A 38 -10.83 0.57 -15.38
CA ASN A 38 -11.55 0.91 -16.62
C ASN A 38 -10.61 1.11 -17.83
N ASN A 39 -9.77 0.11 -18.09
CA ASN A 39 -8.79 0.08 -19.18
C ASN A 39 -7.65 1.12 -19.08
N THR A 40 -7.59 1.88 -17.99
CA THR A 40 -6.50 2.81 -17.70
C THR A 40 -5.51 2.14 -16.74
N THR A 41 -4.22 2.20 -17.06
CA THR A 41 -3.16 1.64 -16.21
C THR A 41 -2.59 2.74 -15.32
N LEU A 42 -2.73 2.58 -14.00
CA LEU A 42 -2.03 3.40 -13.00
C LEU A 42 -0.77 2.67 -12.56
N LYS A 43 0.39 3.22 -12.89
CA LYS A 43 1.69 2.56 -12.63
C LYS A 43 2.15 2.61 -11.16
N ARG A 44 1.63 3.56 -10.38
CA ARG A 44 2.10 3.87 -9.03
C ARG A 44 0.93 4.06 -8.07
N THR A 45 0.29 2.95 -7.70
CA THR A 45 -0.67 2.91 -6.59
C THR A 45 0.09 2.51 -5.33
N MET A 46 0.16 3.42 -4.35
CA MET A 46 0.87 3.19 -3.09
C MET A 46 0.08 2.23 -2.20
N ILE A 47 0.78 1.28 -1.59
CA ILE A 47 0.23 0.41 -0.54
C ILE A 47 0.69 0.96 0.80
N ASP A 48 -0.26 1.43 1.60
CA ASP A 48 -0.02 1.95 2.94
C ASP A 48 -0.89 1.19 3.93
N SER A 49 -0.27 0.29 4.70
CA SER A 49 -0.96 -0.49 5.74
C SER A 49 -1.32 0.34 6.97
N GLY A 50 -0.76 1.53 7.13
CA GLY A 50 -1.10 2.47 8.20
C GLY A 50 -2.32 3.34 7.89
N ALA A 51 -2.76 3.40 6.63
CA ALA A 51 -3.92 4.17 6.23
C ALA A 51 -5.24 3.45 6.55
N ALA A 52 -6.18 4.16 7.18
CA ALA A 52 -7.50 3.62 7.49
C ALA A 52 -8.45 3.57 6.27
N LEU A 53 -8.10 4.26 5.17
CA LEU A 53 -8.97 4.46 4.02
C LEU A 53 -8.16 4.42 2.71
N ASN A 54 -8.80 3.92 1.65
CA ASN A 54 -8.31 4.11 0.29
C ASN A 54 -8.66 5.52 -0.20
N VAL A 55 -7.68 6.26 -0.70
CA VAL A 55 -7.87 7.62 -1.21
C VAL A 55 -7.30 7.72 -2.62
N ILE A 56 -8.08 8.32 -3.52
CA ILE A 56 -7.62 8.73 -4.85
C ILE A 56 -7.68 10.25 -4.91
N SER A 57 -6.60 10.88 -5.40
CA SER A 57 -6.60 12.33 -5.59
C SER A 57 -7.57 12.74 -6.70
N SER A 58 -8.13 13.95 -6.62
CA SER A 58 -8.96 14.50 -7.70
C SER A 58 -8.21 14.52 -9.04
N HIS A 59 -6.93 14.85 -9.02
CA HIS A 59 -6.08 14.86 -10.20
C HIS A 59 -5.96 13.46 -10.84
N THR A 60 -5.70 12.43 -10.03
CA THR A 60 -5.64 11.05 -10.52
C THR A 60 -7.01 10.58 -11.03
N PHE A 61 -8.09 10.92 -10.32
CA PHE A 61 -9.45 10.60 -10.75
C PHE A 61 -9.80 11.22 -12.11
N GLU A 62 -9.38 12.48 -12.35
CA GLU A 62 -9.54 13.15 -13.64
C GLU A 62 -8.74 12.46 -14.76
N GLN A 63 -7.53 11.96 -14.47
CA GLN A 63 -6.75 11.18 -15.44
C GLN A 63 -7.41 9.85 -15.83
N LEU A 64 -8.23 9.27 -14.96
CA LEU A 64 -9.04 8.09 -15.29
C LEU A 64 -10.20 8.41 -16.25
N LYS A 65 -10.46 9.69 -16.51
CA LYS A 65 -11.54 10.18 -17.40
C LYS A 65 -12.91 9.61 -17.02
N LEU A 66 -13.12 9.35 -15.73
CA LEU A 66 -14.41 8.89 -15.21
C LEU A 66 -15.38 10.07 -15.09
N PRO A 67 -16.67 9.87 -15.36
CA PRO A 67 -17.64 10.94 -15.25
C PRO A 67 -17.87 11.27 -13.76
N LYS A 68 -17.94 12.56 -13.43
CA LYS A 68 -18.03 13.03 -12.02
C LYS A 68 -19.26 12.51 -11.27
N ASN A 69 -20.32 12.10 -11.99
CA ASN A 69 -21.54 11.55 -11.41
C ASN A 69 -21.37 10.16 -10.78
N VAL A 70 -20.24 9.48 -10.99
CA VAL A 70 -19.92 8.22 -10.29
C VAL A 70 -19.40 8.46 -8.86
N VAL A 71 -19.10 9.72 -8.51
CA VAL A 71 -18.78 10.11 -7.14
C VAL A 71 -20.08 10.26 -6.36
N SER A 72 -20.25 9.42 -5.35
CA SER A 72 -21.42 9.37 -4.49
C SER A 72 -21.26 10.31 -3.27
N PRO A 73 -22.26 11.16 -2.98
CA PRO A 73 -22.29 11.97 -1.76
C PRO A 73 -22.60 11.12 -0.50
N PRO A 74 -22.40 11.65 0.72
CA PRO A 74 -21.87 12.99 1.02
C PRO A 74 -20.34 13.04 1.06
N PRO A 75 -19.75 14.22 0.81
CA PRO A 75 -18.41 14.57 1.27
C PRO A 75 -18.21 14.27 2.75
N PHE A 76 -16.99 13.91 3.13
CA PHE A 76 -16.59 13.77 4.53
C PHE A 76 -15.17 14.29 4.75
N THR A 77 -14.85 14.60 6.01
CA THR A 77 -13.53 15.14 6.38
C THR A 77 -12.55 14.01 6.65
N LEU A 78 -11.42 14.06 5.97
CA LEU A 78 -10.23 13.26 6.25
C LEU A 78 -9.33 14.02 7.22
N ARG A 79 -8.70 13.29 8.14
CA ARG A 79 -7.61 13.78 8.98
C ARG A 79 -6.35 13.00 8.61
N SER A 80 -5.29 13.74 8.31
CA SER A 80 -3.97 13.17 8.05
C SER A 80 -3.13 13.11 9.34
N PHE A 81 -1.99 12.43 9.28
CA PHE A 81 -1.12 12.20 10.45
C PHE A 81 -0.55 13.48 11.09
N ASN A 82 -0.48 14.59 10.35
CA ASN A 82 -0.05 15.90 10.87
C ASN A 82 -1.25 16.80 11.26
N ASP A 83 -2.38 16.18 11.58
CA ASP A 83 -3.66 16.82 11.92
C ASP A 83 -4.24 17.75 10.83
N GLN A 84 -3.69 17.74 9.60
CA GLN A 84 -4.29 18.48 8.50
C GLN A 84 -5.62 17.83 8.10
N LEU A 85 -6.63 18.68 7.93
CA LEU A 85 -7.95 18.28 7.50
C LEU A 85 -8.13 18.53 6.00
N ALA A 86 -8.76 17.58 5.32
CA ALA A 86 -9.18 17.72 3.93
C ALA A 86 -10.62 17.26 3.77
N VAL A 87 -11.41 17.92 2.93
CA VAL A 87 -12.78 17.50 2.61
C VAL A 87 -12.78 16.73 1.29
N THR A 88 -13.38 15.54 1.28
CA THR A 88 -13.49 14.73 0.06
C THR A 88 -14.54 15.29 -0.89
N LEU A 89 -14.52 14.86 -2.15
CA LEU A 89 -15.64 15.12 -3.07
C LEU A 89 -16.82 14.15 -2.84
N GLY A 90 -16.59 13.07 -2.09
CA GLY A 90 -17.51 11.95 -1.90
C GLY A 90 -16.75 10.63 -1.95
N THR A 91 -17.46 9.55 -2.26
CA THR A 91 -16.91 8.19 -2.39
C THR A 91 -17.07 7.68 -3.82
N VAL A 92 -16.21 6.76 -4.25
CA VAL A 92 -16.34 6.12 -5.55
C VAL A 92 -15.96 4.65 -5.45
N VAL A 93 -16.65 3.80 -6.21
CA VAL A 93 -16.32 2.39 -6.37
C VAL A 93 -15.59 2.22 -7.69
N LEU A 94 -14.37 1.67 -7.64
CA LEU A 94 -13.53 1.46 -8.83
C LEU A 94 -13.30 -0.04 -9.05
N PRO A 95 -13.47 -0.56 -10.28
CA PRO A 95 -13.17 -1.95 -10.60
C PRO A 95 -11.65 -2.12 -10.80
N ILE A 96 -10.93 -2.34 -9.71
CA ILE A 96 -9.47 -2.51 -9.70
C ILE A 96 -9.11 -3.92 -10.16
N ARG A 97 -8.12 -4.02 -11.07
CA ARG A 97 -7.39 -5.26 -11.37
C ARG A 97 -5.92 -5.06 -11.06
N VAL A 98 -5.33 -6.02 -10.36
CA VAL A 98 -3.90 -6.06 -10.02
C VAL A 98 -3.21 -7.04 -10.95
#